data_AF-A0A1B8D433-F1
#
_entry.id   AF-A0A1B8D433-F1
#
_cell.length_a   1.000
_cell.length_b   1.000
_cell.length_c   1.000
_cell.angle_alpha   90.00
_cell.angle_beta   90.00
_cell.angle_gamma   90.00
#
_symmetry.space_group_name_H-M   'P 1'
#
loop_
_entity.id
_entity.type
_entity.pdbx_description
1 polymer ?
#
loop_
_entity_poly.entity_id
_entity_poly.type
_entity_poly.pdbx_seq_one_letter_code
_entity_poly.pdbx_strand_id
1 'polypeptide(L)'
;MDEDLHSCILEQVEKNSMNNRANILYFLEALADLSNTNGHRDYIRMLLRDILRIVDAVAPDDGSGAANIKVVQKVLASFAAKGYLEAQAVGEVAELLQERDSGMPGLEGSGGSPTQQAEGMDLDDGVWEDRRGDAGGVRLDKKLVEQRIEEDRERHKRLREHQWAVPPAVGEEEDEREFEMLFEETSSVGSDDYRLFEEEFLDRKRCAEEHKADMEGTGEA
;
A
#
# COMPACT_ATOMS: atom_id res chain seq x y z
N MET A 1 22.36 -24.03 13.09
CA MET A 1 21.16 -23.30 13.56
C MET A 1 20.88 -22.12 12.62
N ASP A 2 21.69 -21.05 12.65
CA ASP A 2 21.45 -19.88 11.78
C ASP A 2 21.51 -20.23 10.28
N GLU A 3 22.41 -21.14 9.89
CA GLU A 3 22.52 -21.65 8.52
C GLU A 3 21.32 -22.51 8.09
N ASP A 4 20.79 -23.33 9.00
CA ASP A 4 19.63 -24.19 8.74
C ASP A 4 18.36 -23.34 8.60
N LEU A 5 18.21 -22.32 9.45
CA LEU A 5 17.11 -21.37 9.39
C LEU A 5 17.15 -20.57 8.08
N HIS A 6 18.32 -20.04 7.72
CA HIS A 6 18.48 -19.29 6.47
C HIS A 6 18.20 -20.18 5.24
N SER A 7 18.66 -21.43 5.25
CA SER A 7 18.37 -22.40 4.20
C SER A 7 16.87 -22.68 4.07
N CYS A 8 16.17 -22.82 5.21
CA CYS A 8 14.72 -22.97 5.24
C CYS A 8 14.02 -21.73 4.66
N ILE A 9 14.46 -20.53 5.00
CA ILE A 9 13.88 -19.28 4.47
C ILE A 9 14.04 -19.23 2.94
N LEU A 10 15.24 -19.50 2.41
CA LEU A 10 15.48 -19.53 0.98
C LEU A 10 14.58 -20.55 0.27
N GLU A 11 14.42 -21.73 0.84
CA GLU A 11 13.49 -22.74 0.33
C GLU A 11 12.04 -22.22 0.29
N GLN A 12 11.59 -21.52 1.33
CA GLN A 12 10.25 -20.95 1.37
C GLN A 12 10.05 -19.82 0.36
N VAL A 13 11.07 -18.96 0.16
CA VAL A 13 11.02 -17.93 -0.89
C VAL A 13 10.89 -18.57 -2.27
N GLU A 14 11.53 -19.71 -2.53
CA GLU A 14 11.49 -20.34 -3.86
C GLU A 14 10.24 -21.18 -4.13
N LYS A 15 9.59 -21.73 -3.09
CA LYS A 15 8.47 -22.68 -3.24
C LYS A 15 7.09 -22.08 -3.02
N ASN A 16 6.99 -20.84 -2.54
CA ASN A 16 5.70 -20.25 -2.18
C ASN A 16 5.13 -19.35 -3.30
N SER A 17 3.89 -18.89 -3.11
CA SER A 17 3.20 -17.98 -4.03
C SER A 17 3.89 -16.60 -4.07
N MET A 18 3.79 -15.88 -5.19
CA MET A 18 4.43 -14.55 -5.35
C MET A 18 4.08 -13.56 -4.24
N ASN A 19 2.87 -13.65 -3.70
CA ASN A 19 2.45 -12.86 -2.55
C ASN A 19 3.20 -13.22 -1.27
N ASN A 20 3.31 -14.52 -0.98
CA ASN A 20 4.05 -14.99 0.19
C ASN A 20 5.55 -14.71 0.06
N ARG A 21 6.12 -14.75 -1.14
CA ARG A 21 7.50 -14.33 -1.39
C ARG A 21 7.73 -12.86 -1.01
N ALA A 22 6.82 -11.97 -1.38
CA ALA A 22 6.87 -10.56 -0.98
C ALA A 22 6.73 -10.38 0.54
N ASN A 23 5.83 -11.14 1.19
CA ASN A 23 5.69 -11.14 2.65
C ASN A 23 6.97 -11.62 3.36
N ILE A 24 7.63 -12.66 2.82
CA ILE A 24 8.91 -13.14 3.35
C ILE A 24 10.00 -12.07 3.20
N LEU A 25 10.02 -11.31 2.10
CA LEU A 25 10.98 -10.22 1.91
C LEU A 25 10.81 -9.11 2.97
N TYR A 26 9.57 -8.71 3.28
CA TYR A 26 9.31 -7.79 4.40
C TYR A 26 9.74 -8.39 5.74
N PHE A 27 9.49 -9.68 5.95
CA PHE A 27 9.93 -10.37 7.16
C PHE A 27 11.46 -10.38 7.30
N LEU A 28 12.20 -10.59 6.20
CA LEU A 28 13.65 -10.56 6.19
C LEU A 28 14.22 -9.19 6.58
N GLU A 29 13.56 -8.11 6.19
CA GLU A 29 13.91 -6.76 6.64
C GLU A 29 13.78 -6.62 8.17
N ALA A 30 12.63 -7.01 8.72
CA ALA A 30 12.40 -6.96 10.17
C ALA A 30 13.34 -7.91 10.94
N LEU A 31 13.63 -9.09 10.38
CA LEU A 31 14.56 -10.04 10.96
C LEU A 31 16.00 -9.50 10.95
N ALA A 32 16.42 -8.81 9.89
CA ALA A 32 17.73 -8.17 9.84
C ALA A 32 17.88 -7.11 10.96
N ASP A 33 16.84 -6.32 11.20
CA ASP A 33 16.83 -5.34 12.30
C ASP A 33 16.97 -6.02 13.66
N LEU A 34 16.17 -7.06 13.90
CA LEU A 34 16.24 -7.81 15.16
C LEU A 34 17.59 -8.52 15.33
N SER A 35 18.15 -9.08 14.26
CA SER A 35 19.48 -9.68 14.26
C SER A 35 20.55 -8.65 14.57
N ASN A 36 20.42 -7.42 14.05
CA ASN A 36 21.39 -6.35 14.29
C ASN A 36 21.35 -5.90 15.75
N THR A 37 20.16 -5.69 16.32
CA THR A 37 19.99 -5.30 17.74
C THR A 37 20.52 -6.38 18.69
N ASN A 38 20.40 -7.65 18.31
CA ASN A 38 20.85 -8.79 19.12
C ASN A 38 22.30 -9.24 18.82
N GLY A 39 23.00 -8.56 17.90
CA GLY A 39 24.40 -8.84 17.58
C GLY A 39 24.65 -10.05 16.66
N HIS A 40 23.63 -10.61 16.01
CA HIS A 40 23.73 -11.74 15.08
C HIS A 40 24.21 -11.30 13.68
N ARG A 41 25.45 -10.78 13.61
CA ARG A 41 26.02 -10.20 12.37
C ARG A 41 26.35 -11.23 11.29
N ASP A 42 26.59 -12.49 11.66
CA ASP A 42 26.81 -13.58 10.69
C ASP A 42 25.56 -13.84 9.84
N TYR A 43 24.37 -13.84 10.48
CA TYR A 43 23.10 -14.00 9.77
C TYR A 43 22.87 -12.87 8.78
N ILE A 44 23.11 -11.61 9.16
CA ILE A 44 22.98 -10.45 8.26
C ILE A 44 23.91 -10.62 7.05
N ARG A 45 25.16 -11.06 7.26
CA ARG A 45 26.10 -11.32 6.15
C ARG A 45 25.60 -12.42 5.21
N MET A 46 25.01 -13.48 5.74
CA MET A 46 24.40 -14.55 4.93
C MET A 46 23.20 -14.05 4.12
N LEU A 47 22.32 -13.28 4.75
CA LEU A 47 21.16 -12.68 4.09
C LEU A 47 21.58 -11.77 2.94
N LEU A 48 22.54 -10.88 3.17
CA LEU A 48 23.04 -9.94 2.16
C LEU A 48 23.77 -10.64 1.02
N ARG A 49 24.51 -11.72 1.30
CA ARG A 49 25.12 -12.55 0.25
C ARG A 49 24.08 -13.10 -0.73
N ASP A 50 22.92 -13.52 -0.21
CA ASP A 50 21.88 -14.17 -1.00
C ASP A 50 20.76 -13.21 -1.44
N ILE A 51 20.92 -11.89 -1.24
CA ILE A 51 19.85 -10.91 -1.50
C ILE A 51 19.43 -10.91 -2.97
N LEU A 52 20.36 -11.03 -3.92
CA LEU A 52 20.04 -11.07 -5.35
C LEU A 52 19.22 -12.31 -5.70
N ARG A 53 19.56 -13.47 -5.12
CA ARG A 53 18.79 -14.71 -5.28
C ARG A 53 17.37 -14.56 -4.73
N ILE A 54 17.23 -13.89 -3.58
CA ILE A 54 15.91 -13.59 -3.00
C ILE A 54 15.13 -12.65 -3.91
N VAL A 55 15.76 -11.59 -4.44
CA VAL A 55 15.16 -10.65 -5.39
C VAL A 55 14.67 -11.37 -6.64
N ASP A 56 15.49 -12.22 -7.26
CA ASP A 56 15.10 -12.96 -8.46
C ASP A 56 14.00 -13.99 -8.19
N ALA A 57 13.91 -14.51 -6.97
CA ALA A 57 12.79 -15.38 -6.58
C ALA A 57 11.49 -14.58 -6.35
N VAL A 58 11.56 -13.33 -5.87
CA VAL A 58 10.39 -12.47 -5.58
C VAL A 58 9.90 -11.70 -6.82
N ALA A 59 10.83 -11.26 -7.67
CA ALA A 59 10.62 -10.49 -8.90
C ALA A 59 11.48 -11.04 -10.05
N PRO A 60 11.13 -12.21 -10.61
CA PRO A 60 11.91 -12.83 -11.68
C PRO A 60 11.82 -12.06 -13.00
N ASP A 61 12.78 -12.30 -13.89
CA ASP A 61 12.91 -11.66 -15.21
C ASP A 61 11.78 -12.01 -16.19
N ASP A 62 11.00 -13.06 -15.90
CA ASP A 62 9.89 -13.53 -16.74
C ASP A 62 8.61 -12.68 -16.60
N GLY A 63 8.66 -11.63 -15.77
CA GLY A 63 7.54 -10.73 -15.51
C GLY A 63 6.49 -11.28 -14.52
N SER A 64 6.62 -12.54 -14.08
CA SER A 64 5.66 -13.17 -13.15
C SER A 64 5.60 -12.48 -11.78
N GLY A 65 6.67 -11.76 -11.41
CA GLY A 65 6.78 -10.99 -10.17
C GLY A 65 6.65 -9.48 -10.35
N ALA A 66 6.14 -8.98 -11.49
CA ALA A 66 6.01 -7.54 -11.76
C ALA A 66 5.23 -6.80 -10.65
N ALA A 67 4.17 -7.42 -10.12
CA ALA A 67 3.38 -6.87 -9.00
C ALA A 67 4.17 -6.69 -7.68
N ASN A 68 5.36 -7.30 -7.57
CA ASN A 68 6.24 -7.20 -6.40
C ASN A 68 7.39 -6.20 -6.60
N ILE A 69 7.60 -5.63 -7.78
CA ILE A 69 8.75 -4.75 -8.06
C ILE A 69 8.82 -3.59 -7.06
N LYS A 70 7.69 -2.93 -6.81
CA LYS A 70 7.62 -1.82 -5.83
C LYS A 70 7.93 -2.28 -4.40
N VAL A 71 7.57 -3.51 -4.04
CA VAL A 71 7.91 -4.10 -2.73
C VAL A 71 9.42 -4.31 -2.62
N VAL A 72 10.04 -4.89 -3.65
CA VAL A 72 11.49 -5.12 -3.69
C VAL A 72 12.24 -3.79 -3.59
N GLN A 73 11.87 -2.80 -4.41
CA GLN A 73 12.47 -1.47 -4.38
C GLN A 73 12.39 -0.83 -2.99
N LYS A 74 11.22 -0.91 -2.34
CA LYS A 74 11.02 -0.36 -1.00
C LYS A 74 11.93 -1.04 0.04
N VAL A 75 12.01 -2.37 0.04
CA VAL A 75 12.83 -3.11 1.02
C VAL A 75 14.33 -2.87 0.78
N LEU A 76 14.80 -2.85 -0.46
CA LEU A 76 16.20 -2.56 -0.77
C LEU A 76 16.58 -1.12 -0.37
N ALA A 77 15.71 -0.14 -0.65
CA ALA A 77 15.91 1.24 -0.20
C ALA A 77 15.98 1.33 1.33
N SER A 78 15.15 0.56 2.04
CA SER A 78 15.20 0.47 3.50
C SER A 78 16.51 -0.14 4.00
N PHE A 79 16.99 -1.22 3.37
CA PHE A 79 18.29 -1.81 3.69
C PHE A 79 19.45 -0.82 3.49
N ALA A 80 19.41 0.00 2.44
CA ALA A 80 20.40 1.06 2.23
C ALA A 80 20.30 2.18 3.27
N ALA A 81 19.10 2.66 3.58
CA ALA A 81 18.89 3.69 4.60
C ALA A 81 19.37 3.26 5.99
N LYS A 82 19.29 1.95 6.30
CA LYS A 82 19.77 1.35 7.55
C LYS A 82 21.26 0.94 7.50
N GLY A 83 21.93 1.12 6.37
CA GLY A 83 23.36 0.82 6.19
C GLY A 83 23.71 -0.65 6.03
N TYR A 84 22.74 -1.52 5.72
CA TYR A 84 23.01 -2.94 5.43
C TYR A 84 23.48 -3.15 3.99
N LEU A 85 23.02 -2.32 3.05
CA LEU A 85 23.43 -2.32 1.65
C LEU A 85 24.01 -0.96 1.26
N GLU A 86 24.94 -0.96 0.31
CA GLU A 86 25.41 0.28 -0.30
C GLU A 86 24.33 0.86 -1.21
N ALA A 87 24.15 2.18 -1.17
CA ALA A 87 23.18 2.87 -2.00
C ALA A 87 23.42 2.65 -3.50
N GLN A 88 24.69 2.51 -3.91
CA GLN A 88 25.05 2.20 -5.30
C GLN A 88 24.52 0.83 -5.74
N ALA A 89 24.73 -0.22 -4.93
CA ALA A 89 24.24 -1.57 -5.23
C ALA A 89 22.71 -1.60 -5.34
N VAL A 90 22.00 -0.82 -4.52
CA VAL A 90 20.53 -0.68 -4.62
C VAL A 90 20.13 0.03 -5.91
N GLY A 91 20.86 1.07 -6.33
CA GLY A 91 20.64 1.75 -7.60
C GLY A 91 20.76 0.81 -8.80
N GLU A 92 21.84 0.02 -8.86
CA GLU A 92 22.08 -0.96 -9.93
C GLU A 92 20.94 -1.99 -10.01
N VAL A 93 20.50 -2.54 -8.87
CA VAL A 93 19.37 -3.48 -8.83
C VAL A 93 18.05 -2.81 -9.20
N ALA A 94 17.83 -1.56 -8.80
CA ALA A 94 16.61 -0.81 -9.14
C ALA A 94 16.51 -0.53 -10.65
N GLU A 95 17.62 -0.21 -11.32
CA GLU A 95 17.68 -0.05 -12.78
C GLU A 95 17.29 -1.35 -13.49
N LEU A 96 17.88 -2.48 -13.09
CA LEU A 96 17.51 -3.80 -13.62
C LEU A 96 16.03 -4.13 -13.43
N LEU A 97 15.48 -3.80 -12.25
CA LEU A 97 14.05 -4.02 -11.97
C LEU A 97 13.14 -3.10 -12.80
N GLN A 98 13.58 -1.89 -13.14
CA GLN A 98 12.81 -0.95 -13.96
C GLN A 98 12.72 -1.39 -15.43
N GLU A 99 13.79 -2.01 -15.96
CA GLU A 99 13.76 -2.68 -17.26
C GLU A 99 12.74 -3.83 -17.29
N ARG A 100 12.62 -4.57 -16.18
CA ARG A 100 11.64 -5.66 -16.00
C ARG A 100 10.19 -5.14 -15.90
N ASP A 101 9.96 -3.99 -15.26
CA ASP A 101 8.63 -3.34 -15.16
C ASP A 101 8.14 -2.86 -16.54
N SER A 102 9.05 -2.32 -17.35
CA SER A 102 8.77 -1.81 -18.71
C SER A 102 8.45 -2.91 -19.72
N GLY A 103 8.78 -4.18 -19.41
CA GLY A 103 8.48 -5.35 -20.21
C GLY A 103 7.01 -5.81 -20.16
N MET A 104 6.15 -5.15 -19.38
CA MET A 104 4.72 -5.48 -19.27
C MET A 104 3.95 -4.98 -20.50
N PRO A 105 3.52 -5.86 -21.44
CA PRO A 105 2.70 -5.44 -22.56
C PRO A 105 1.24 -5.46 -22.08
N GLY A 106 0.69 -4.29 -21.70
CA GLY A 106 -0.78 -4.19 -21.61
C GLY A 106 -1.44 -3.23 -20.63
N LEU A 107 -0.75 -2.25 -20.04
CA LEU A 107 -1.45 -1.29 -19.16
C LEU A 107 -0.98 0.17 -19.26
N GLU A 108 -0.41 0.60 -20.39
CA GLU A 108 -0.17 2.04 -20.63
C GLU A 108 -1.28 2.73 -21.45
N GLY A 109 -2.37 2.02 -21.78
CA GLY A 109 -3.40 2.51 -22.72
C GLY A 109 -4.78 2.86 -22.17
N SER A 110 -5.11 2.56 -20.91
CA SER A 110 -6.49 2.66 -20.39
C SER A 110 -6.63 3.54 -19.14
N GLY A 111 -5.77 4.54 -18.97
CA GLY A 111 -5.85 5.54 -17.90
C GLY A 111 -6.84 6.69 -18.18
N GLY A 112 -7.85 6.50 -19.04
CA GLY A 112 -8.90 7.49 -19.28
C GLY A 112 -9.98 7.41 -18.19
N SER A 113 -10.02 8.40 -17.30
CA SER A 113 -11.16 8.61 -16.38
C SER A 113 -12.48 8.72 -17.16
N PRO A 114 -13.53 7.93 -16.86
CA PRO A 114 -14.85 8.18 -17.40
C PRO A 114 -15.59 9.10 -16.43
N THR A 115 -15.34 10.40 -16.50
CA THR A 115 -16.24 11.41 -15.95
C THR A 115 -16.87 12.16 -17.11
N GLN A 116 -17.93 11.60 -17.68
CA GLN A 116 -18.98 12.35 -18.37
C GLN A 116 -20.19 11.45 -18.63
N GLN A 117 -21.28 11.77 -17.91
CA GLN A 117 -22.70 11.63 -18.27
C GLN A 117 -23.11 10.43 -19.14
N ALA A 118 -23.84 9.49 -18.54
CA ALA A 118 -24.72 8.59 -19.26
C ALA A 118 -26.08 8.55 -18.52
N GLU A 119 -26.97 9.45 -18.91
CA GLU A 119 -28.41 9.28 -18.69
C GLU A 119 -28.90 8.11 -19.55
N GLY A 120 -29.64 7.20 -18.94
CA GLY A 120 -30.59 6.29 -19.60
C GLY A 120 -30.05 5.34 -20.68
N MET A 121 -29.72 4.10 -20.30
CA MET A 121 -29.84 2.99 -21.25
C MET A 121 -30.18 1.68 -20.54
N ASP A 122 -31.27 1.08 -20.98
CA ASP A 122 -31.86 -0.18 -20.54
C ASP A 122 -30.87 -1.35 -20.50
N LEU A 123 -31.09 -2.22 -19.50
CA LEU A 123 -30.38 -3.48 -19.28
C LEU A 123 -30.79 -4.49 -20.37
N ASP A 124 -30.01 -4.58 -21.44
CA ASP A 124 -30.03 -5.72 -22.35
C ASP A 124 -29.00 -6.76 -21.88
N ASP A 125 -29.48 -7.99 -21.68
CA ASP A 125 -28.75 -9.19 -21.25
C ASP A 125 -27.81 -9.65 -22.39
N GLY A 126 -26.75 -8.88 -22.61
CA GLY A 126 -25.76 -9.08 -23.65
C GLY A 126 -24.53 -9.78 -23.11
N VAL A 127 -24.42 -11.07 -23.45
CA VAL A 127 -23.23 -11.93 -23.36
C VAL A 127 -21.94 -11.13 -23.58
N TRP A 128 -21.14 -10.98 -22.52
CA TRP A 128 -19.77 -10.48 -22.61
C TRP A 128 -18.94 -11.58 -23.29
N GLU A 129 -18.93 -11.60 -24.63
CA GLU A 129 -17.97 -12.42 -25.37
C GLU A 129 -16.56 -11.97 -24.98
N ASP A 130 -15.90 -12.82 -24.20
CA ASP A 130 -14.51 -12.71 -23.78
C ASP A 130 -13.60 -12.73 -25.00
N ARG A 131 -13.44 -11.57 -25.65
CA ARG A 131 -12.43 -11.33 -26.69
C ARG A 131 -11.09 -10.95 -26.06
N ARG A 132 -10.69 -11.59 -24.96
CA ARG A 132 -9.28 -11.63 -24.58
C ARG A 132 -8.66 -12.83 -25.26
N GLY A 133 -8.01 -12.52 -26.38
CA GLY A 133 -7.26 -13.48 -27.18
C GLY A 133 -6.34 -14.34 -26.33
N ASP A 134 -6.27 -15.58 -26.78
CA ASP A 134 -5.27 -16.61 -26.57
C ASP A 134 -3.83 -16.05 -26.59
N ALA A 135 -3.44 -15.34 -25.54
CA ALA A 135 -2.04 -15.20 -25.15
C ALA A 135 -1.85 -16.24 -24.03
N GLY A 136 -0.97 -17.22 -24.24
CA GLY A 136 -0.70 -18.36 -23.36
C GLY A 136 -0.16 -18.04 -21.96
N GLY A 137 -0.70 -17.01 -21.30
CA GLY A 137 -0.52 -16.73 -19.90
C GLY A 137 -1.23 -17.79 -19.08
N VAL A 138 -0.47 -18.47 -18.23
CA VAL A 138 -0.97 -19.36 -17.18
C VAL A 138 -2.13 -18.67 -16.47
N ARG A 139 -3.35 -19.19 -16.61
CA ARG A 139 -4.51 -18.71 -15.87
C ARG A 139 -4.24 -18.92 -14.38
N LEU A 140 -3.85 -17.85 -13.69
CA LEU A 140 -3.65 -17.87 -12.25
C LEU A 140 -4.95 -18.30 -11.56
N ASP A 141 -4.84 -19.13 -10.52
CA ASP A 141 -6.01 -19.60 -9.79
C ASP A 141 -6.79 -18.40 -9.23
N LYS A 142 -8.07 -18.30 -9.59
CA LYS A 142 -8.94 -17.19 -9.21
C LYS A 142 -8.94 -16.95 -7.71
N LYS A 143 -8.90 -18.02 -6.91
CA LYS A 143 -8.85 -17.93 -5.45
C LYS A 143 -7.58 -17.24 -4.94
N LEU A 144 -6.44 -17.52 -5.57
CA LEU A 144 -5.15 -16.90 -5.20
C LEU A 144 -5.14 -15.41 -5.55
N VAL A 145 -5.74 -15.05 -6.69
CA VAL A 145 -5.89 -13.65 -7.11
C VAL A 145 -6.81 -12.89 -6.15
N GLU A 146 -7.98 -13.44 -5.82
CA GLU A 146 -8.92 -12.85 -4.86
C GLU A 146 -8.29 -12.69 -3.48
N GLN A 147 -7.58 -13.71 -3.00
CA GLN A 147 -6.86 -13.64 -1.74
C GLN A 147 -5.85 -12.48 -1.74
N ARG A 148 -5.04 -12.33 -2.80
CA ARG A 148 -4.06 -11.24 -2.86
C ARG A 148 -4.74 -9.87 -2.88
N ILE A 149 -5.84 -9.72 -3.63
CA ILE A 149 -6.60 -8.46 -3.65
C ILE A 149 -7.11 -8.12 -2.25
N GLU A 150 -7.66 -9.10 -1.53
CA GLU A 150 -8.19 -8.87 -0.19
C GLU A 150 -7.08 -8.52 0.81
N GLU A 151 -5.94 -9.21 0.74
CA GLU A 151 -4.80 -8.88 1.58
C GLU A 151 -4.23 -7.49 1.29
N ASP A 152 -4.14 -7.07 0.03
CA ASP A 152 -3.69 -5.72 -0.34
C ASP A 152 -4.70 -4.64 0.10
N ARG A 153 -6.00 -4.93 0.05
CA ARG A 153 -7.05 -4.07 0.60
C ARG A 153 -6.91 -3.91 2.11
N GLU A 154 -6.74 -5.02 2.83
CA GLU A 154 -6.58 -5.00 4.28
C GLU A 154 -5.28 -4.30 4.69
N ARG A 155 -4.18 -4.49 3.94
CA ARG A 155 -2.92 -3.73 4.13
C ARG A 155 -3.14 -2.22 3.98
N HIS A 156 -3.78 -1.78 2.90
CA HIS A 156 -4.09 -0.36 2.68
C HIS A 156 -5.03 0.21 3.73
N LYS A 157 -6.02 -0.58 4.15
CA LYS A 157 -6.94 -0.20 5.22
C LYS A 157 -6.19 0.11 6.50
N ARG A 158 -5.33 -0.79 6.98
CA ARG A 158 -4.49 -0.57 8.18
C ARG A 158 -3.53 0.59 8.04
N LEU A 159 -2.98 0.82 6.84
CA LEU A 159 -2.13 1.99 6.59
C LEU A 159 -2.91 3.30 6.76
N ARG A 160 -4.20 3.34 6.40
CA ARG A 160 -5.02 4.54 6.59
C ARG A 160 -5.62 4.68 7.99
N GLU A 161 -5.73 3.60 8.75
CA GLU A 161 -6.29 3.60 10.12
C GLU A 161 -5.53 4.54 11.08
N HIS A 162 -4.24 4.80 10.84
CA HIS A 162 -3.43 5.70 11.69
C HIS A 162 -3.14 7.06 11.05
N GLN A 163 -3.63 7.33 9.83
CA GLN A 163 -3.30 8.57 9.11
C GLN A 163 -3.86 9.82 9.78
N TRP A 164 -4.96 9.69 10.51
CA TRP A 164 -5.61 10.77 11.25
C TRP A 164 -5.15 10.84 12.72
N ALA A 165 -4.29 9.93 13.16
CA ALA A 165 -3.88 9.86 14.56
C ALA A 165 -2.87 10.98 14.86
N VAL A 166 -3.24 11.88 15.77
CA VAL A 166 -2.30 12.85 16.37
C VAL A 166 -1.42 12.07 17.34
N PRO A 167 -0.08 12.05 17.18
CA PRO A 167 0.74 11.26 18.07
C PRO A 167 0.78 11.94 19.45
N PRO A 168 0.66 11.17 20.55
CA PRO A 168 0.55 11.75 21.89
C PRO A 168 1.81 12.55 22.19
N ALA A 169 1.65 13.81 22.62
CA ALA A 169 2.73 14.53 23.30
C ALA A 169 2.69 14.16 24.79
N VAL A 170 3.74 14.48 25.55
CA VAL A 170 3.79 14.19 27.00
C VAL A 170 3.77 15.52 27.75
N GLY A 171 2.72 15.78 28.51
CA GLY A 171 2.61 17.00 29.34
C GLY A 171 1.88 18.14 28.63
N GLU A 172 2.25 19.39 28.94
CA GLU A 172 1.59 20.61 28.42
C GLU A 172 1.78 20.83 26.90
N GLU A 173 2.56 19.98 26.22
CA GLU A 173 2.88 20.07 24.79
C GLU A 173 1.84 19.35 23.88
N GLU A 174 0.78 18.74 24.43
CA GLU A 174 -0.25 18.04 23.65
C GLU A 174 -1.03 18.98 22.72
N ASP A 175 -1.54 20.08 23.27
CA ASP A 175 -2.32 21.07 22.51
C ASP A 175 -1.47 21.79 21.46
N GLU A 176 -0.17 22.00 21.75
CA GLU A 176 0.76 22.70 20.85
C GLU A 176 1.11 21.85 19.62
N ARG A 177 1.21 20.52 19.79
CA ARG A 177 1.56 19.62 18.69
C ARG A 177 0.42 19.41 17.70
N GLU A 178 -0.81 19.25 18.19
CA GLU A 178 -1.98 19.18 17.30
C GLU A 178 -2.10 20.47 16.50
N PHE A 179 -1.93 21.61 17.16
CA PHE A 179 -1.96 22.93 16.52
C PHE A 179 -0.89 23.08 15.44
N GLU A 180 0.37 22.74 15.73
CA GLU A 180 1.47 22.87 14.76
C GLU A 180 1.23 21.99 13.53
N MET A 181 0.80 20.74 13.73
CA MET A 181 0.48 19.81 12.64
C MET A 181 -0.66 20.36 11.77
N LEU A 182 -1.73 20.85 12.39
CA LEU A 182 -2.82 21.50 11.67
C LEU A 182 -2.32 22.74 10.91
N PHE A 183 -1.48 23.57 11.52
CA PHE A 183 -1.00 24.80 10.90
C PHE A 183 -0.12 24.54 9.67
N GLU A 184 0.74 23.52 9.73
CA GLU A 184 1.61 23.12 8.62
C GLU A 184 0.83 22.43 7.49
N GLU A 185 -0.16 21.59 7.82
CA GLU A 185 -0.89 20.78 6.85
C GLU A 185 -2.11 21.50 6.24
N THR A 186 -2.63 22.54 6.89
CA THR A 186 -3.81 23.27 6.41
C THR A 186 -3.51 23.97 5.09
N SER A 187 -4.20 23.55 4.04
CA SER A 187 -4.18 24.24 2.74
C SER A 187 -4.88 25.59 2.79
N SER A 188 -4.50 26.50 1.90
CA SER A 188 -5.22 27.77 1.72
C SER A 188 -6.68 27.55 1.31
N VAL A 189 -7.58 28.40 1.79
CA VAL A 189 -9.01 28.36 1.43
C VAL A 189 -9.23 28.47 -0.09
N GLY A 190 -10.00 27.53 -0.62
CA GLY A 190 -10.40 27.43 -2.02
C GLY A 190 -11.91 27.60 -2.22
N SER A 191 -12.37 27.45 -3.47
CA SER A 191 -13.79 27.57 -3.81
C SER A 191 -14.66 26.47 -3.20
N ASP A 192 -14.11 25.25 -3.09
CA ASP A 192 -14.84 24.11 -2.51
C ASP A 192 -15.07 24.30 -1.01
N ASP A 193 -14.15 24.96 -0.31
CA ASP A 193 -14.30 25.29 1.11
C ASP A 193 -15.47 26.24 1.34
N TYR A 194 -15.62 27.28 0.50
CA TYR A 194 -16.78 28.18 0.60
C TYR A 194 -18.11 27.46 0.42
N ARG A 195 -18.18 26.51 -0.53
CA ARG A 195 -19.37 25.68 -0.74
C ARG A 195 -19.64 24.79 0.48
N LEU A 196 -18.59 24.14 1.01
CA LEU A 196 -18.68 23.33 2.22
C LEU A 196 -19.18 24.16 3.42
N PHE A 197 -18.65 25.38 3.60
CA PHE A 197 -19.05 26.26 4.70
C PHE A 197 -20.52 26.67 4.62
N GLU A 198 -21.03 26.95 3.41
CA GLU A 198 -22.44 27.26 3.20
C GLU A 198 -23.33 26.05 3.51
N GLU A 199 -22.98 24.86 2.99
CA GLU A 199 -23.69 23.61 3.25
C GLU A 199 -23.72 23.27 4.75
N GLU A 200 -22.58 23.32 5.43
CA GLU A 200 -22.50 23.07 6.87
C GLU A 200 -23.28 24.11 7.69
N PHE A 201 -23.27 25.38 7.29
CA PHE A 201 -24.03 26.43 7.98
C PHE A 201 -25.53 26.16 7.90
N LEU A 202 -26.04 25.83 6.72
CA LEU A 202 -27.46 25.52 6.51
C LEU A 202 -27.88 24.28 7.30
N ASP A 203 -27.05 23.23 7.31
CA ASP A 203 -27.30 22.01 8.07
C ASP A 203 -27.31 22.27 9.58
N ARG A 204 -26.30 22.98 10.11
CA ARG A 204 -26.25 23.35 11.54
C ARG A 204 -27.44 24.20 11.95
N LYS A 205 -27.85 25.15 11.09
CA LYS A 205 -29.03 26.00 11.33
C LYS A 205 -30.30 25.16 11.41
N ARG A 206 -30.51 24.24 10.46
CA ARG A 206 -31.66 23.32 10.46
C ARG A 206 -31.70 22.50 11.76
N CYS A 207 -30.58 21.86 12.13
CA CYS A 207 -30.49 21.08 13.36
C CYS A 207 -30.81 21.91 14.61
N ALA A 208 -30.35 23.18 14.66
CA ALA A 208 -30.64 24.06 15.78
C ALA A 208 -32.12 24.46 15.86
N GLU A 209 -32.78 24.68 14.72
CA GLU A 209 -34.22 24.98 14.65
C GLU A 209 -35.07 23.76 15.07
N GLU A 210 -34.72 22.57 14.60
CA GLU A 210 -35.36 21.30 15.00
C GLU A 210 -35.22 21.06 16.50
N HIS A 211 -33.99 21.18 17.03
CA HIS A 211 -33.72 21.03 18.46
C HIS A 211 -34.51 22.05 19.30
N LYS A 212 -34.64 23.29 18.82
CA LYS A 212 -35.43 24.32 19.50
C LYS A 212 -36.93 23.96 19.54
N ALA A 213 -37.48 23.48 18.42
CA ALA A 213 -38.87 23.05 18.34
C ALA A 213 -39.16 21.86 19.28
N ASP A 214 -38.24 20.89 19.38
CA ASP A 214 -38.37 19.75 20.31
C ASP A 214 -38.36 20.19 21.78
N MET A 215 -37.49 21.15 22.13
CA MET A 215 -37.43 21.72 23.49
C MET A 215 -38.67 22.55 23.84
N GLU A 216 -39.29 23.23 22.88
CA GLU A 216 -40.53 23.97 23.08
C GLU A 216 -41.75 23.04 23.18
N GLY A 217 -41.77 21.95 22.39
CA GLY A 217 -42.84 20.95 22.42
C GLY A 217 -42.85 20.04 23.65
N THR A 218 -41.73 19.92 24.38
CA THR A 218 -41.63 19.13 25.63
C THR A 218 -42.04 19.90 26.89
N GLY A 219 -42.29 21.22 26.78
CA GLY A 219 -42.72 22.07 27.89
C GLY A 219 -44.24 22.19 28.09
N GLU A 220 -45.05 21.62 27.21
CA GLU A 220 -46.53 21.73 27.22
C GLU A 220 -47.26 20.45 27.67
N ALA A 221 -46.58 19.51 28.36
CA ALA A 221 -47.19 18.31 28.96
C ALA A 221 -47.31 18.39 30.49
#